data_AF-A0AAW2J6I1-F1
#
_entry.id   AF-A0AAW2J6I1-F1
#
_cell.length_a   1.000
_cell.length_b   1.000
_cell.length_c   1.000
_cell.angle_alpha   90.00
_cell.angle_beta   90.00
_cell.angle_gamma   90.00
#
_symmetry.space_group_name_H-M   'P 1'
#
loop_
_entity.id
_entity.type
_entity.pdbx_description
1 polymer ?
#
loop_
_entity_poly.entity_id
_entity_poly.type
_entity_poly.pdbx_seq_one_letter_code
_entity_poly.pdbx_strand_id
1 'polypeptide(L)'
;MSHRCSPGAANRGVTEFMACGGTDTRQCEERDIHDPSLRGRKEAEDMPQAVYTLTKEYKRRICEWIIHLNFSDGYTSNLSRCVDIKELRMHDMKSHDYHIFMQKLTPIAFREMLPKPVRSALTEVSLLFQILCSTMLDVNKVQELELSIATILCNLEKIFPPAFFD
;
A
#
# COMPACT_ATOMS: atom_id res chain seq x y z
N MET A 1 53.80 21.78 26.68
CA MET A 1 53.02 22.07 25.47
C MET A 1 51.55 21.77 25.78
N SER A 2 50.66 22.72 25.43
CA SER A 2 49.18 22.68 25.40
C SER A 2 48.37 21.94 26.49
N HIS A 3 47.70 22.73 27.33
CA HIS A 3 46.55 22.35 28.17
C HIS A 3 45.22 22.41 27.38
N ARG A 4 44.18 21.64 27.78
CA ARG A 4 42.91 22.16 28.40
C ARG A 4 41.87 21.08 28.76
N CYS A 5 40.85 21.50 29.55
CA CYS A 5 39.78 20.67 30.14
C CYS A 5 38.48 20.55 29.30
N SER A 6 37.56 19.70 29.78
CA SER A 6 36.24 19.29 29.26
C SER A 6 35.16 20.39 29.12
N PRO A 7 34.03 20.12 28.42
CA PRO A 7 32.78 19.54 29.00
C PRO A 7 32.19 18.39 28.14
N GLY A 8 30.99 17.80 28.33
CA GLY A 8 29.98 17.81 29.43
C GLY A 8 28.50 17.70 28.96
N ALA A 9 27.59 17.19 29.82
CA ALA A 9 26.12 17.00 29.63
C ALA A 9 25.68 15.88 28.63
N ALA A 10 24.49 15.23 28.69
CA ALA A 10 23.34 15.26 29.62
C ALA A 10 22.68 13.85 29.79
N ASN A 11 21.50 13.76 30.42
CA ASN A 11 20.99 12.55 31.13
C ASN A 11 19.43 12.40 31.07
N ARG A 12 18.89 11.22 31.45
CA ARG A 12 17.47 10.82 31.70
C ARG A 12 16.69 10.30 30.46
N GLY A 13 15.66 9.44 30.59
CA GLY A 13 15.06 8.78 31.77
C GLY A 13 13.58 8.38 31.53
N VAL A 14 13.19 7.18 31.97
CA VAL A 14 11.87 6.54 31.74
C VAL A 14 10.76 7.16 32.62
N THR A 15 9.52 7.27 32.10
CA THR A 15 8.26 6.90 32.81
C THR A 15 7.04 6.93 31.88
N GLU A 16 6.28 5.84 31.95
CA GLU A 16 4.88 5.61 31.54
C GLU A 16 3.87 6.55 32.24
N PHE A 17 2.61 6.65 31.78
CA PHE A 17 1.40 6.61 32.63
C PHE A 17 0.08 6.58 31.83
N MET A 18 -0.93 5.90 32.35
CA MET A 18 -2.28 5.78 31.76
C MET A 18 -3.30 6.69 32.46
N ALA A 19 -4.04 7.47 31.66
CA ALA A 19 -5.38 8.09 31.86
C ALA A 19 -5.84 8.58 33.27
N CYS A 20 -6.13 9.89 33.42
CA CYS A 20 -7.50 10.44 33.27
C CYS A 20 -7.67 11.90 33.78
N GLY A 21 -8.33 12.75 32.98
CA GLY A 21 -9.14 13.89 33.44
C GLY A 21 -8.45 15.25 33.66
N GLY A 22 -8.90 16.29 32.94
CA GLY A 22 -8.55 17.68 33.23
C GLY A 22 -8.22 18.50 31.99
N THR A 23 -8.98 19.57 31.77
CA THR A 23 -9.00 20.47 30.60
C THR A 23 -7.69 21.18 30.22
N ASP A 24 -7.50 21.26 28.90
CA ASP A 24 -6.79 22.29 28.10
C ASP A 24 -5.29 22.11 27.75
N THR A 25 -5.05 22.41 26.48
CA THR A 25 -3.99 22.18 25.51
C THR A 25 -2.53 22.53 25.87
N ARG A 26 -1.57 21.67 25.45
CA ARG A 26 -0.60 21.92 24.35
C ARG A 26 0.51 20.84 24.26
N GLN A 27 0.92 20.54 23.03
CA GLN A 27 2.13 19.81 22.59
C GLN A 27 2.36 18.37 23.10
N CYS A 28 2.23 17.42 22.17
CA CYS A 28 2.81 16.08 22.28
C CYS A 28 4.23 16.12 21.71
N GLU A 29 5.26 15.95 22.54
CA GLU A 29 6.63 15.70 22.09
C GLU A 29 6.99 14.21 22.24
N GLU A 30 7.62 13.70 21.20
CA GLU A 30 8.01 12.32 20.96
C GLU A 30 9.22 11.92 21.84
N ARG A 31 9.29 10.66 22.31
CA ARG A 31 10.45 10.16 23.08
C ARG A 31 10.84 8.74 22.68
N ASP A 32 11.98 8.65 22.01
CA ASP A 32 12.68 7.40 21.71
C ASP A 32 13.10 6.64 22.99
N ILE A 33 12.87 5.32 23.01
CA ILE A 33 13.49 4.40 23.98
C ILE A 33 14.15 3.26 23.21
N HIS A 34 15.45 3.42 22.93
CA HIS A 34 16.27 2.38 22.32
C HIS A 34 16.94 1.51 23.40
N ASP A 35 16.23 0.52 23.95
CA ASP A 35 16.83 -0.47 24.87
C ASP A 35 17.62 -1.55 24.08
N PRO A 36 18.96 -1.65 24.25
CA PRO A 36 19.76 -2.63 23.51
C PRO A 36 19.70 -4.07 24.06
N SER A 37 19.01 -4.31 25.18
CA SER A 37 19.16 -5.54 25.98
C SER A 37 18.18 -6.67 25.64
N LEU A 38 17.07 -6.39 24.94
CA LEU A 38 16.12 -7.41 24.48
C LEU A 38 16.59 -8.16 23.21
N ARG A 39 17.86 -8.59 23.16
CA ARG A 39 18.31 -9.61 22.19
C ARG A 39 17.88 -11.03 22.62
N GLY A 40 16.65 -11.13 23.13
CA GLY A 40 15.95 -12.38 23.41
C GLY A 40 15.37 -12.91 22.11
N ARG A 41 15.79 -14.11 21.72
CA ARG A 41 15.27 -14.85 20.55
C ARG A 41 13.87 -15.39 20.86
N LYS A 42 12.88 -14.50 21.02
CA LYS A 42 11.47 -14.89 21.12
C LYS A 42 10.99 -15.38 19.77
N GLU A 43 10.28 -16.50 19.82
CA GLU A 43 9.83 -17.25 18.65
C GLU A 43 9.09 -16.35 17.64
N ALA A 44 9.14 -16.75 16.37
CA ALA A 44 8.20 -16.25 15.38
C ALA A 44 6.81 -16.82 15.71
N GLU A 45 6.12 -16.20 16.66
CA GLU A 45 4.67 -16.34 16.80
C GLU A 45 4.05 -16.02 15.44
N ASP A 46 3.26 -16.96 14.94
CA ASP A 46 2.92 -17.10 13.52
C ASP A 46 1.99 -15.95 13.09
N MET A 47 2.60 -14.81 12.72
CA MET A 47 1.89 -13.57 12.44
C MET A 47 0.92 -13.82 11.27
N PRO A 48 -0.40 -13.61 11.47
CA PRO A 48 -1.38 -13.99 10.48
C PRO A 48 -1.11 -13.27 9.16
N GLN A 49 -1.01 -14.05 8.08
CA GLN A 49 -0.70 -13.54 6.75
C GLN A 49 -1.67 -12.40 6.38
N ALA A 50 -1.11 -11.26 5.96
CA ALA A 50 -1.91 -10.07 5.71
C ALA A 50 -3.00 -10.32 4.66
N VAL A 51 -4.20 -9.79 4.89
CA VAL A 51 -5.44 -10.10 4.15
C VAL A 51 -5.42 -9.75 2.65
N TYR A 52 -4.45 -8.96 2.22
CA TYR A 52 -4.20 -8.61 0.81
C TYR A 52 -3.20 -9.57 0.12
N THR A 53 -2.65 -10.57 0.82
CA THR A 53 -1.62 -11.45 0.27
C THR A 53 -2.21 -12.59 -0.54
N LEU A 54 -1.80 -12.70 -1.80
CA LEU A 54 -2.22 -13.76 -2.71
C LEU A 54 -1.39 -15.04 -2.52
N THR A 55 -2.08 -16.18 -2.44
CA THR A 55 -1.47 -17.52 -2.46
C THR A 55 -0.74 -17.77 -3.79
N LYS A 56 0.19 -18.72 -3.83
CA LYS A 56 0.87 -19.13 -5.08
C LYS A 56 -0.12 -19.60 -6.15
N GLU A 57 -1.24 -20.21 -5.74
CA GLU A 57 -2.32 -20.63 -6.64
C GLU A 57 -3.02 -19.42 -7.29
N TYR A 58 -3.46 -18.43 -6.48
CA TYR A 58 -4.09 -17.22 -7.02
C TYR A 58 -3.14 -16.42 -7.92
N LYS A 59 -1.86 -16.28 -7.53
CA LYS A 59 -0.84 -15.65 -8.39
C LYS A 59 -0.72 -16.37 -9.74
N ARG A 60 -0.67 -17.72 -9.75
CA ARG A 60 -0.66 -18.51 -10.99
C ARG A 60 -1.90 -18.27 -11.84
N ARG A 61 -3.10 -18.32 -11.24
CA ARG A 61 -4.36 -18.04 -11.95
C ARG A 61 -4.38 -16.65 -12.60
N ILE A 62 -3.81 -15.64 -11.95
CA ILE A 62 -3.66 -14.29 -12.54
C ILE A 62 -2.67 -14.30 -13.71
N CYS A 63 -1.49 -14.88 -13.53
CA CYS A 63 -0.49 -14.99 -14.60
C CYS A 63 -1.06 -15.72 -15.84
N GLU A 64 -1.73 -16.86 -15.64
CA GLU A 64 -2.40 -17.62 -16.69
C GLU A 64 -3.52 -16.80 -17.37
N TRP A 65 -4.36 -16.12 -16.59
CA TRP A 65 -5.40 -15.24 -17.13
C TRP A 65 -4.82 -14.13 -18.01
N ILE A 66 -3.73 -13.47 -17.58
CA ILE A 66 -3.06 -12.41 -18.34
C ILE A 66 -2.41 -12.96 -19.63
N ILE A 67 -1.83 -14.17 -19.60
CA ILE A 67 -1.25 -14.80 -20.80
C ILE A 67 -2.31 -15.06 -21.89
N HIS A 68 -3.53 -15.44 -21.50
CA HIS A 68 -4.65 -15.64 -22.43
C HIS A 68 -5.40 -14.36 -22.80
N LEU A 69 -5.02 -13.22 -22.21
CA LEU A 69 -5.68 -11.94 -22.37
C LEU A 69 -5.19 -11.24 -23.64
N ASN A 70 -5.95 -11.39 -24.72
CA ASN A 70 -5.63 -10.82 -26.03
C ASN A 70 -6.75 -9.89 -26.50
N PHE A 71 -6.39 -8.66 -26.88
CA PHE A 71 -7.29 -7.65 -27.41
C PHE A 71 -7.10 -7.50 -28.92
N SER A 72 -8.13 -7.81 -29.70
CA SER A 72 -8.07 -7.85 -31.18
C SER A 72 -7.99 -6.46 -31.84
N ASP A 73 -8.25 -5.40 -31.09
CA ASP A 73 -8.28 -3.99 -31.51
C ASP A 73 -7.00 -3.22 -31.17
N GLY A 74 -6.01 -3.89 -30.55
CA GLY A 74 -4.78 -3.24 -30.07
C GLY A 74 -4.97 -2.45 -28.77
N TYR A 75 -6.07 -2.68 -28.02
CA TYR A 75 -6.34 -1.99 -26.75
C TYR A 75 -5.22 -2.13 -25.72
N THR A 76 -4.44 -3.23 -25.72
CA THR A 76 -3.13 -3.29 -25.07
C THR A 76 -2.10 -3.84 -26.04
N SER A 77 -0.81 -3.66 -25.73
CA SER A 77 0.21 -4.53 -26.33
C SER A 77 0.15 -5.95 -25.73
N ASN A 78 0.87 -6.90 -26.30
CA ASN A 78 0.74 -8.32 -25.94
C ASN A 78 1.26 -8.60 -24.52
N LEU A 79 0.34 -8.61 -23.54
CA LEU A 79 0.60 -8.77 -22.11
C LEU A 79 1.28 -10.10 -21.74
N SER A 80 1.10 -11.16 -22.54
CA SER A 80 1.74 -12.46 -22.29
C SER A 80 3.28 -12.37 -22.25
N ARG A 81 3.87 -11.38 -22.92
CA ARG A 81 5.32 -11.13 -22.94
C ARG A 81 5.84 -10.50 -21.64
N CYS A 82 4.94 -9.99 -20.82
CA CYS A 82 5.22 -9.31 -19.55
C CYS A 82 5.01 -10.22 -18.33
N VAL A 83 4.77 -11.53 -18.53
CA VAL A 83 4.46 -12.49 -17.46
C VAL A 83 5.54 -13.56 -17.35
N ASP A 84 6.16 -13.65 -16.18
CA ASP A 84 7.02 -14.76 -15.79
C ASP A 84 6.20 -15.77 -14.98
N ILE A 85 5.80 -16.86 -15.63
CA ILE A 85 5.00 -17.94 -15.01
C ILE A 85 5.80 -18.81 -14.03
N LYS A 86 7.15 -18.74 -14.06
CA LYS A 86 8.00 -19.48 -13.11
C LYS A 86 8.09 -18.74 -11.79
N GLU A 87 8.38 -17.44 -11.87
CA GLU A 87 8.49 -16.54 -10.72
C GLU A 87 7.13 -15.97 -10.25
N LEU A 88 6.04 -16.26 -10.97
CA LEU A 88 4.67 -15.81 -10.68
C LEU A 88 4.57 -14.28 -10.53
N ARG A 89 5.20 -13.54 -11.45
CA ARG A 89 5.31 -12.08 -11.43
C ARG A 89 5.11 -11.49 -12.83
N MET A 90 4.82 -10.19 -12.86
CA MET A 90 4.84 -9.38 -14.08
C MET A 90 6.11 -8.54 -14.13
N HIS A 91 6.63 -8.31 -15.32
CA HIS A 91 7.82 -7.46 -15.58
C HIS A 91 7.69 -6.78 -16.95
N ASP A 92 8.45 -5.71 -17.18
CA ASP A 92 8.59 -5.02 -18.48
C ASP A 92 7.26 -4.63 -19.17
N MET A 93 6.22 -4.35 -18.39
CA MET A 93 4.95 -3.86 -18.91
C MET A 93 5.08 -2.39 -19.30
N LYS A 94 4.62 -2.03 -20.50
CA LYS A 94 4.63 -0.65 -20.99
C LYS A 94 3.72 0.23 -20.13
N SER A 95 4.04 1.51 -20.01
CA SER A 95 3.23 2.48 -19.26
C SER A 95 1.75 2.46 -19.68
N HIS A 96 1.47 2.46 -20.98
CA HIS A 96 0.13 2.30 -21.56
C HIS A 96 -0.62 1.08 -21.01
N ASP A 97 0.02 -0.09 -21.06
CA ASP A 97 -0.55 -1.36 -20.64
C ASP A 97 -0.74 -1.38 -19.10
N TYR A 98 0.15 -0.72 -18.36
CA TYR A 98 0.05 -0.52 -16.92
C TYR A 98 -1.11 0.41 -16.53
N HIS A 99 -1.32 1.51 -17.25
CA HIS A 99 -2.51 2.37 -17.05
C HIS A 99 -3.80 1.59 -17.26
N ILE A 100 -3.90 0.79 -18.32
CA ILE A 100 -5.08 -0.05 -18.59
C ILE A 100 -5.24 -1.13 -17.53
N PHE A 101 -4.15 -1.73 -17.06
CA PHE A 101 -4.19 -2.71 -15.98
C PHE A 101 -4.75 -2.10 -14.68
N MET A 102 -4.24 -0.93 -14.26
CA MET A 102 -4.74 -0.21 -13.09
C MET A 102 -6.20 0.22 -13.24
N GLN A 103 -6.57 0.78 -14.39
CA GLN A 103 -7.91 1.32 -14.63
C GLN A 103 -8.99 0.25 -14.78
N LYS A 104 -8.71 -0.83 -15.53
CA LYS A 104 -9.74 -1.76 -16.02
C LYS A 104 -9.54 -3.19 -15.53
N LEU A 105 -8.30 -3.68 -15.51
CA LEU A 105 -8.05 -5.11 -15.29
C LEU A 105 -7.95 -5.48 -13.81
N THR A 106 -7.41 -4.61 -12.96
CA THR A 106 -7.30 -4.78 -11.50
C THR A 106 -8.60 -5.31 -10.83
N PRO A 107 -9.78 -4.68 -10.98
CA PRO A 107 -10.99 -5.16 -10.29
C PRO A 107 -11.51 -6.50 -10.85
N ILE A 108 -11.11 -6.87 -12.07
CA ILE A 108 -11.44 -8.14 -12.72
C ILE A 108 -10.48 -9.24 -12.23
N ALA A 109 -9.16 -8.96 -12.28
CA ALA A 109 -8.08 -9.87 -11.93
C ALA A 109 -8.21 -10.41 -10.50
N PHE A 110 -8.55 -9.52 -9.56
CA PHE A 110 -8.65 -9.87 -8.13
C PHE A 110 -10.08 -10.19 -7.67
N ARG A 111 -11.06 -10.25 -8.59
CA ARG A 111 -12.50 -10.33 -8.25
C ARG A 111 -12.85 -11.48 -7.30
N GLU A 112 -12.22 -12.63 -7.47
CA GLU A 112 -12.53 -13.86 -6.70
C GLU A 112 -11.40 -14.28 -5.75
N MET A 113 -10.33 -13.49 -5.66
CA MET A 113 -9.07 -13.89 -5.01
C MET A 113 -8.76 -13.11 -3.74
N LEU A 114 -9.46 -12.01 -3.50
CA LEU A 114 -9.24 -11.13 -2.33
C LEU A 114 -10.53 -10.92 -1.53
N PRO A 115 -10.43 -10.72 -0.20
CA PRO A 115 -11.56 -10.37 0.66
C PRO A 115 -12.29 -9.11 0.19
N LYS A 116 -13.59 -9.02 0.50
CA LYS A 116 -14.46 -7.91 0.06
C LYS A 116 -13.87 -6.50 0.34
N PRO A 117 -13.27 -6.20 1.53
CA PRO A 117 -12.70 -4.88 1.79
C PRO A 117 -11.55 -4.53 0.84
N VAL A 118 -10.58 -5.44 0.67
CA VAL A 118 -9.41 -5.25 -0.23
C VAL A 118 -9.87 -5.07 -1.67
N ARG A 119 -10.80 -5.90 -2.13
CA ARG A 119 -11.37 -5.80 -3.48
C ARG A 119 -12.16 -4.50 -3.69
N SER A 120 -12.85 -3.98 -2.67
CA SER A 120 -13.56 -2.68 -2.75
C SER A 120 -12.55 -1.56 -2.95
N ALA A 121 -11.53 -1.46 -2.09
CA ALA A 121 -10.51 -0.42 -2.16
C ALA A 121 -9.74 -0.46 -3.50
N LEU A 122 -9.39 -1.65 -4.01
CA LEU A 122 -8.79 -1.78 -5.35
C LEU A 122 -9.75 -1.32 -6.47
N THR A 123 -11.05 -1.58 -6.34
CA THR A 123 -12.05 -1.13 -7.33
C THR A 123 -12.25 0.39 -7.29
N GLU A 124 -12.25 0.98 -6.10
CA GLU A 124 -12.31 2.43 -5.86
C GLU A 124 -11.09 3.13 -6.50
N VAL A 125 -9.88 2.61 -6.31
CA VAL A 125 -8.65 3.09 -6.96
C VAL A 125 -8.73 2.98 -8.48
N SER A 126 -9.21 1.84 -9.00
CA SER A 126 -9.38 1.66 -10.45
C SER A 126 -10.40 2.63 -11.05
N LEU A 127 -11.48 2.96 -10.33
CA LEU A 127 -12.46 3.96 -10.76
C LEU A 127 -11.87 5.38 -10.73
N LEU A 128 -11.11 5.72 -9.68
CA LEU A 128 -10.35 6.96 -9.56
C LEU A 128 -9.44 7.18 -10.79
N PHE A 129 -8.63 6.18 -11.15
CA PHE A 129 -7.79 6.28 -12.36
C PHE A 129 -8.59 6.32 -13.66
N GLN A 130 -9.76 5.68 -13.75
CA GLN A 130 -10.62 5.77 -14.94
C GLN A 130 -11.17 7.18 -15.16
N ILE A 131 -11.49 7.91 -14.08
CA ILE A 131 -11.97 9.30 -14.17
C ILE A 131 -10.79 10.22 -14.49
N LEU A 132 -9.67 10.12 -13.77
CA LEU A 132 -8.48 10.97 -13.96
C LEU A 132 -7.86 10.84 -15.36
N CYS A 133 -7.86 9.64 -15.95
CA CYS A 133 -7.28 9.38 -17.26
C CYS A 133 -8.33 9.36 -18.40
N SER A 134 -9.55 9.83 -18.16
CA SER A 134 -10.58 9.93 -19.20
C SER A 134 -10.19 10.96 -20.27
N THR A 135 -10.35 10.62 -21.54
CA THR A 135 -10.15 11.54 -22.68
C THR A 135 -11.07 12.77 -22.61
N MET A 136 -12.22 12.64 -21.95
CA MET A 136 -13.17 13.73 -21.71
C MET A 136 -13.44 13.82 -20.21
N LEU A 137 -13.04 14.93 -19.60
CA LEU A 137 -13.28 15.19 -18.17
C LEU A 137 -14.62 15.91 -17.98
N ASP A 138 -15.46 15.34 -17.13
CA ASP A 138 -16.73 15.92 -16.70
C ASP A 138 -16.51 16.62 -15.36
N VAL A 139 -16.75 17.93 -15.31
CA VAL A 139 -16.49 18.76 -14.12
C VAL A 139 -17.22 18.23 -12.89
N ASN A 140 -18.44 17.70 -13.05
CA ASN A 140 -19.22 17.15 -11.94
C ASN A 140 -18.54 15.90 -11.36
N LYS A 141 -18.07 15.00 -12.25
CA LYS A 141 -17.35 13.78 -11.84
C LYS A 141 -16.01 14.09 -11.19
N VAL A 142 -15.32 15.15 -11.62
CA VAL A 142 -14.07 15.60 -10.99
C VAL A 142 -14.32 16.19 -9.60
N GLN A 143 -15.43 16.92 -9.39
CA GLN A 143 -15.84 17.40 -8.06
C GLN A 143 -16.26 16.26 -7.13
N GLU A 144 -17.04 15.29 -7.62
CA GLU A 144 -17.35 14.06 -6.87
C GLU A 144 -16.07 13.27 -6.53
N LEU A 145 -15.07 13.30 -7.40
CA LEU A 145 -13.78 12.66 -7.19
C LEU A 145 -12.94 13.35 -6.12
N GLU A 146 -12.90 14.69 -6.12
CA GLU A 146 -12.22 15.51 -5.10
C GLU A 146 -12.79 15.26 -3.70
N LEU A 147 -14.11 15.07 -3.59
CA LEU A 147 -14.77 14.72 -2.32
C LEU A 147 -14.52 13.26 -1.90
N SER A 148 -14.41 12.33 -2.85
CA SER A 148 -14.27 10.90 -2.55
C SER A 148 -12.83 10.44 -2.36
N ILE A 149 -11.82 11.11 -2.93
CA ILE A 149 -10.41 10.67 -2.86
C ILE A 149 -9.90 10.53 -1.42
N ALA A 150 -10.27 11.43 -0.51
CA ALA A 150 -9.93 11.32 0.91
C ALA A 150 -10.52 10.06 1.57
N THR A 151 -11.72 9.65 1.15
CA THR A 151 -12.36 8.40 1.63
C THR A 151 -11.64 7.17 1.07
N ILE A 152 -11.25 7.20 -0.22
CA ILE A 152 -10.51 6.11 -0.87
C ILE A 152 -9.15 5.91 -0.21
N LEU A 153 -8.41 6.99 0.06
CA LEU A 153 -7.12 6.94 0.78
C LEU A 153 -7.29 6.36 2.20
N CYS A 154 -8.24 6.90 2.99
CA CYS A 154 -8.58 6.35 4.30
C CYS A 154 -9.04 4.88 4.27
N ASN A 155 -9.56 4.39 3.14
CA ASN A 155 -9.93 2.97 2.98
C ASN A 155 -8.71 2.09 2.69
N LEU A 156 -7.73 2.60 1.93
CA LEU A 156 -6.47 1.91 1.66
C LEU A 156 -5.59 1.84 2.91
N GLU A 157 -5.46 2.93 3.67
CA GLU A 157 -4.67 3.01 4.92
C GLU A 157 -5.15 2.04 6.00
N LYS A 158 -6.44 1.66 6.01
CA LYS A 158 -6.99 0.64 6.91
C LYS A 158 -6.61 -0.80 6.52
N ILE A 159 -6.07 -0.99 5.32
CA ILE A 159 -5.83 -2.30 4.71
C ILE A 159 -4.34 -2.57 4.54
N PHE A 160 -3.58 -1.56 4.12
CA PHE A 160 -2.15 -1.64 3.86
C PHE A 160 -1.33 -1.00 4.98
N PRO A 161 -0.15 -1.53 5.33
CA PRO A 161 0.72 -0.92 6.33
C PRO A 161 1.21 0.46 5.85
N PRO A 162 1.58 1.40 6.75
CA PRO A 162 2.09 2.72 6.37
C PRO A 162 3.24 2.67 5.34
N ALA A 163 4.17 1.72 5.50
CA ALA A 163 5.28 1.45 4.59
C ALA A 163 4.90 0.98 3.17
N PHE A 164 3.60 0.92 2.84
CA PHE A 164 3.11 0.75 1.47
C PHE A 164 3.00 2.09 0.71
N PHE A 165 2.99 3.21 1.42
CA PHE A 165 2.78 4.56 0.88
C PHE A 165 4.04 5.45 0.91
N ASP A 166 5.18 4.91 1.37
CA ASP A 166 6.50 5.54 1.42
C ASP A 166 7.27 5.44 0.08
#